data_AF-A0A4P6XMU1-F1
#
_entry.id   AF-A0A4P6XMU1-F1
#
_cell.length_a   1.000
_cell.length_b   1.000
_cell.length_c   1.000
_cell.angle_alpha   90.00
_cell.angle_beta   90.00
_cell.angle_gamma   90.00
#
_symmetry.space_group_name_H-M   'P 1'
#
loop_
_entity.id
_entity.type
_entity.pdbx_description
1 polymer ?
#
loop_
_entity_poly.entity_id
_entity_poly.type
_entity_poly.pdbx_seq_one_letter_code
_entity_poly.pdbx_strand_id
1 'polypeptide(L)'
;MAQEKRKPFKGKKLHKDLRDYKNQEIKRSLVHRARLRKNYFKLLEKEGLPAGQEEYESKDSDGKLTNKSISRDNSETQASPASESEQNSASDDELASEDGSGDESDEKSADSGEVSTRKRHAAPLPSQKDLEKVVPKTRDVQPKRKPLNFAERAKLAKERKEQKREEELKRVQERRQRLAQSQKEREQKKLSLQKRTRRGQPVMGPKINDLLDKIRQNN
;
A
#
# COMPACT_ATOMS: atom_id res chain seq x y z
N MET A 1 -1.94 21.41 27.13
CA MET A 1 -1.64 20.72 25.87
C MET A 1 -2.87 19.93 25.46
N ALA A 2 -3.65 20.43 24.50
CA ALA A 2 -4.85 19.75 24.01
C ALA A 2 -4.42 18.54 23.17
N GLN A 3 -4.97 17.37 23.48
CA GLN A 3 -4.73 16.15 22.71
C GLN A 3 -5.53 16.24 21.41
N GLU A 4 -4.83 16.39 20.28
CA GLU A 4 -5.43 16.37 18.94
C GLU A 4 -6.15 15.04 18.73
N LYS A 5 -7.48 15.10 18.62
CA LYS A 5 -8.34 13.95 18.33
C LYS A 5 -8.02 13.46 16.92
N ARG A 6 -7.32 12.33 16.82
CA ARG A 6 -7.04 11.67 15.54
C ARG A 6 -8.36 11.28 14.87
N LYS A 7 -8.51 11.68 13.60
CA LYS A 7 -9.68 11.37 12.78
C LYS A 7 -9.88 9.84 12.70
N PRO A 8 -11.11 9.34 12.80
CA PRO A 8 -11.38 7.91 12.71
C PRO A 8 -10.99 7.38 11.33
N PHE A 9 -10.42 6.17 11.31
CA PHE A 9 -9.94 5.50 10.11
C PHE A 9 -11.13 5.03 9.28
N LYS A 10 -11.43 5.73 8.17
CA LYS A 10 -12.42 5.29 7.18
C LYS A 10 -11.78 4.15 6.40
N GLY A 11 -12.35 2.95 6.52
CA GLY A 11 -11.87 1.77 5.83
C GLY A 11 -12.05 1.86 4.31
N LYS A 12 -11.35 0.96 3.62
CA LYS A 12 -11.39 0.79 2.18
C LYS A 12 -12.83 0.52 1.66
N LYS A 13 -13.37 1.35 0.77
CA LYS A 13 -14.64 1.09 0.07
C LYS A 13 -14.38 -0.04 -0.94
N LEU A 14 -14.93 -1.22 -0.66
CA LEU A 14 -15.01 -2.30 -1.63
C LEU A 14 -15.65 -1.76 -2.91
N HIS A 15 -14.93 -1.82 -4.02
CA HIS A 15 -15.48 -1.48 -5.33
C HIS A 15 -16.60 -2.47 -5.63
N LYS A 16 -17.80 -1.95 -5.90
CA LYS A 16 -18.97 -2.77 -6.23
C LYS A 16 -18.72 -3.58 -7.52
N ASP A 17 -17.99 -2.99 -8.46
CA ASP A 17 -17.67 -3.62 -9.74
C ASP A 17 -16.17 -3.90 -9.90
N LEU A 18 -15.87 -5.17 -10.21
CA LEU A 18 -14.50 -5.68 -10.35
C LEU A 18 -13.77 -5.10 -11.57
N ARG A 19 -14.52 -4.74 -12.62
CA ARG A 19 -13.97 -4.14 -13.84
C ARG A 19 -13.43 -2.75 -13.57
N ASP A 20 -14.19 -1.94 -12.86
CA ASP A 20 -13.80 -0.57 -12.50
C ASP A 20 -12.64 -0.57 -11.52
N TYR A 21 -12.61 -1.55 -10.61
CA TYR A 21 -11.46 -1.75 -9.72
C TYR A 21 -10.16 -1.94 -10.50
N LYS A 22 -10.16 -2.86 -11.48
CA LYS A 22 -8.98 -3.11 -12.31
C LYS A 22 -8.61 -1.88 -13.15
N ASN A 23 -9.59 -1.19 -13.71
CA ASN A 23 -9.35 0.03 -14.48
C ASN A 23 -8.70 1.13 -13.62
N GLN A 24 -9.13 1.28 -12.36
CA GLN A 24 -8.51 2.21 -11.42
C GLN A 24 -7.09 1.79 -11.04
N GLU A 25 -6.85 0.49 -10.85
CA GLU A 25 -5.52 -0.04 -10.57
C GLU A 25 -4.55 0.22 -11.74
N ILE A 26 -5.00 -0.01 -12.98
CA ILE A 26 -4.25 0.31 -14.20
C ILE A 26 -3.92 1.81 -14.23
N LYS A 27 -4.91 2.69 -14.06
CA LYS A 27 -4.67 4.14 -14.03
C LYS A 27 -3.66 4.55 -12.96
N ARG A 28 -3.80 4.02 -11.73
CA ARG A 28 -2.87 4.30 -10.61
C ARG A 28 -1.44 3.85 -10.96
N SER A 29 -1.28 2.65 -11.51
CA SER A 29 0.04 2.14 -11.90
C SER A 29 0.70 2.96 -13.02
N LEU A 30 -0.07 3.41 -14.02
CA LEU A 30 0.42 4.26 -15.10
C LEU A 30 0.88 5.63 -14.59
N VAL A 31 0.09 6.27 -13.73
CA VAL A 31 0.46 7.56 -13.13
C VAL A 31 1.71 7.42 -12.26
N HIS A 32 1.80 6.36 -11.46
CA HIS A 32 2.98 6.08 -10.66
C HIS A 32 4.22 5.90 -11.52
N ARG A 33 4.13 5.12 -12.61
CA ARG A 33 5.21 4.93 -13.58
C ARG A 33 5.64 6.25 -14.21
N ALA A 34 4.71 7.09 -14.63
CA ALA A 34 5.01 8.41 -15.19
C ALA A 34 5.75 9.31 -14.18
N ARG A 35 5.32 9.29 -12.91
CA ARG A 35 5.96 10.05 -11.83
C ARG A 35 7.37 9.54 -11.53
N LEU A 36 7.58 8.22 -11.49
CA LEU A 36 8.91 7.62 -11.34
C LEU A 36 9.82 8.01 -12.50
N ARG A 37 9.31 7.93 -13.74
CA ARG A 37 10.05 8.34 -14.93
C ARG A 37 10.47 9.81 -14.86
N LYS A 38 9.55 10.71 -14.47
CA LYS A 38 9.85 12.14 -14.28
C LYS A 38 10.90 12.37 -13.18
N ASN A 39 10.80 11.67 -12.06
CA ASN A 39 11.78 11.80 -10.98
C ASN A 39 13.15 11.26 -11.39
N TYR A 40 13.19 10.17 -12.15
CA TYR A 40 14.41 9.59 -12.69
C TYR A 40 15.11 10.58 -13.64
N PHE A 41 14.38 11.19 -14.58
CA PHE A 41 14.96 12.21 -15.45
C PHE A 41 15.50 13.42 -14.69
N LYS A 42 14.79 13.88 -13.65
CA LYS A 42 15.31 14.94 -12.76
C LYS A 42 16.59 14.55 -12.01
N LEU A 43 16.79 13.27 -11.70
CA LEU A 43 18.02 12.79 -11.07
C LEU A 43 19.16 12.74 -12.08
N LEU A 44 18.91 12.24 -13.30
CA LEU A 44 19.89 12.25 -14.39
C LEU A 44 20.36 13.67 -14.73
N GLU A 45 19.43 14.63 -14.84
CA GLU A 45 19.75 16.05 -15.05
C GLU A 45 20.67 16.60 -13.95
N LYS A 46 20.45 16.20 -12.69
CA LYS A 46 21.28 16.64 -11.55
C LYS A 46 22.67 16.00 -11.55
N GLU A 47 22.78 14.77 -12.07
CA GLU A 47 24.04 14.04 -12.18
C GLU A 47 24.84 14.46 -13.43
N GLY A 48 24.30 15.35 -14.26
CA GLY A 48 24.95 15.83 -15.48
C GLY A 48 25.00 14.77 -16.58
N LEU A 49 24.28 13.66 -16.43
CA LEU A 49 24.13 12.65 -17.47
C LEU A 49 23.06 13.16 -18.44
N PRO A 50 23.33 13.19 -19.77
CA PRO A 50 22.32 13.60 -20.73
C PRO A 50 21.13 12.67 -20.59
N ALA A 51 20.01 13.21 -20.11
CA ALA A 51 18.74 12.51 -20.02
C ALA A 51 18.34 12.15 -21.46
N GLY A 52 18.71 10.94 -21.89
CA GLY A 52 18.68 10.48 -23.28
C GLY A 52 17.56 11.11 -24.11
N GLN A 53 17.89 12.23 -24.77
CA GLN A 53 17.39 12.57 -26.08
C GLN A 53 18.06 11.61 -27.06
N GLU A 54 17.94 10.30 -26.83
CA GLU A 54 18.03 9.39 -27.94
C GLU A 54 16.74 9.62 -28.69
N GLU A 55 16.89 10.31 -29.83
CA GLU A 55 15.91 10.31 -30.89
C GLU A 55 15.56 8.85 -31.19
N TYR A 56 14.52 8.36 -30.53
CA TYR A 56 13.81 7.20 -31.02
C TYR A 56 13.12 7.69 -32.29
N GLU A 57 13.80 7.51 -33.42
CA GLU A 57 13.19 7.46 -34.74
C GLU A 57 12.07 6.41 -34.67
N SER A 58 10.88 6.86 -34.29
CA SER A 58 9.66 6.07 -34.41
C SER A 58 9.38 5.96 -35.90
N LYS A 59 9.93 4.92 -36.54
CA LYS A 59 9.59 4.56 -37.91
C LYS A 59 8.17 4.02 -37.88
N ASP A 60 7.22 4.84 -38.27
CA ASP A 60 5.90 4.37 -38.65
C ASP A 60 6.06 3.37 -39.81
N SER A 61 5.23 2.34 -39.85
CA SER A 61 5.26 1.27 -40.86
C SER A 61 5.07 1.76 -42.30
N ASP A 62 4.73 3.04 -42.49
CA ASP A 62 4.52 3.69 -43.79
C ASP A 62 5.69 4.58 -44.25
N GLY A 63 6.83 4.59 -43.53
CA GLY A 63 8.08 5.18 -44.02
C GLY A 63 8.05 6.70 -44.27
N LYS A 64 7.06 7.43 -43.76
CA LYS A 64 6.92 8.88 -43.95
C LYS A 64 7.53 9.63 -42.77
N LEU A 65 8.72 10.21 -42.98
CA LEU A 65 9.39 11.13 -42.04
C LEU A 65 8.53 12.38 -41.85
N THR A 66 7.75 12.46 -40.78
CA THR A 66 7.20 13.74 -40.31
C THR A 66 8.09 14.28 -39.20
N ASN A 67 8.89 15.30 -39.53
CA ASN A 67 9.60 16.13 -38.56
C ASN A 67 8.56 16.87 -37.69
N LYS A 68 8.09 16.21 -36.62
CA LYS A 68 7.28 16.87 -35.59
C LYS A 68 8.21 17.52 -34.58
N SER A 69 8.92 18.55 -35.04
CA SER A 69 9.53 19.53 -34.14
C SER A 69 8.40 20.15 -33.32
N ILE A 70 8.34 19.81 -32.04
CA ILE A 70 7.49 20.50 -31.06
C ILE A 70 8.13 21.87 -30.85
N SER A 71 7.84 22.80 -31.76
CA SER A 71 8.02 24.22 -31.50
C SER A 71 7.02 24.61 -30.42
N ARG A 72 7.54 24.90 -29.23
CA ARG A 72 6.88 25.76 -28.26
C ARG A 72 6.82 27.15 -28.88
N ASP A 73 5.77 27.45 -29.62
CA ASP A 73 5.43 28.82 -29.95
C ASP A 73 4.23 29.27 -29.13
N ASN A 74 4.54 30.25 -28.29
CA ASN A 74 3.64 31.01 -27.46
C ASN A 74 3.18 32.19 -28.32
N SER A 75 2.04 32.08 -29.01
CA SER A 75 1.43 33.24 -29.65
C SER A 75 -0.09 33.22 -29.55
N GLU A 76 -0.53 34.24 -28.81
CA GLU A 76 -1.85 34.79 -28.68
C GLU A 76 -2.27 35.40 -30.04
N THR A 77 -3.30 34.88 -30.70
CA THR A 77 -3.96 35.63 -31.79
C THR A 77 -5.45 35.29 -31.88
N GLN A 78 -6.23 36.36 -31.88
CA GLN A 78 -7.68 36.42 -31.89
C GLN A 78 -8.26 36.20 -33.30
N ALA A 79 -9.49 35.66 -33.31
CA ALA A 79 -10.62 36.00 -34.19
C ALA A 79 -10.53 35.85 -35.74
N SER A 80 -11.24 34.81 -36.22
CA SER A 80 -12.32 34.83 -37.24
C SER A 80 -11.95 35.04 -38.75
N PRO A 81 -12.88 34.82 -39.71
CA PRO A 81 -13.37 33.51 -40.20
C PRO A 81 -13.43 33.43 -41.76
N ALA A 82 -13.89 32.27 -42.26
CA ALA A 82 -14.43 32.00 -43.61
C ALA A 82 -13.47 31.74 -44.79
N SER A 83 -13.52 30.52 -45.34
CA SER A 83 -14.12 30.27 -46.67
C SER A 83 -14.12 28.76 -47.01
N GLU A 84 -15.18 28.35 -47.68
CA GLU A 84 -15.62 26.99 -48.00
C GLU A 84 -14.85 26.36 -49.19
N SER A 85 -14.71 25.02 -49.19
CA SER A 85 -15.00 24.16 -50.36
C SER A 85 -14.87 22.66 -50.02
N GLU A 86 -16.03 22.04 -49.76
CA GLU A 86 -16.53 20.77 -50.33
C GLU A 86 -15.57 19.74 -50.97
N GLN A 87 -15.51 18.50 -50.42
CA GLN A 87 -16.11 17.24 -50.97
C GLN A 87 -15.47 15.93 -50.41
N ASN A 88 -16.31 15.12 -49.74
CA ASN A 88 -16.39 13.64 -49.63
C ASN A 88 -15.20 12.76 -49.19
N SER A 89 -15.34 12.07 -48.06
CA SER A 89 -15.64 10.60 -48.02
C SER A 89 -15.69 10.06 -46.57
N ALA A 90 -16.64 9.18 -46.31
CA ALA A 90 -17.06 8.66 -45.01
C ALA A 90 -16.08 7.69 -44.33
N SER A 91 -16.04 7.74 -42.98
CA SER A 91 -16.10 6.54 -42.11
C SER A 91 -16.02 6.93 -40.62
N ASP A 92 -17.16 6.80 -39.94
CA ASP A 92 -17.38 6.09 -38.66
C ASP A 92 -16.18 5.89 -37.71
N ASP A 93 -16.21 6.54 -36.54
CA ASP A 93 -16.12 5.88 -35.23
C ASP A 93 -16.30 6.93 -34.11
N GLU A 94 -17.48 6.94 -33.51
CA GLU A 94 -17.74 7.70 -32.29
C GLU A 94 -17.04 7.06 -31.09
N LEU A 95 -16.64 7.88 -30.11
CA LEU A 95 -17.28 7.83 -28.79
C LEU A 95 -16.70 8.88 -27.86
N ALA A 96 -17.59 9.82 -27.51
CA ALA A 96 -17.39 10.92 -26.59
C ALA A 96 -17.08 10.43 -25.16
N SER A 97 -16.05 11.02 -24.57
CA SER A 97 -15.72 10.94 -23.16
C SER A 97 -16.26 12.17 -22.44
N GLU A 98 -17.23 11.97 -21.54
CA GLU A 98 -17.57 12.96 -20.53
C GLU A 98 -16.80 12.70 -19.23
N ASP A 99 -16.13 13.77 -18.81
CA ASP A 99 -15.35 13.98 -17.61
C ASP A 99 -16.28 14.18 -16.40
N GLY A 100 -16.14 13.31 -15.41
CA GLY A 100 -16.82 13.39 -14.13
C GLY A 100 -15.81 13.36 -12.98
N SER A 101 -15.13 14.49 -12.79
CA SER A 101 -14.35 14.84 -11.60
C SER A 101 -15.09 14.56 -10.29
N GLY A 102 -14.42 13.99 -9.28
CA GLY A 102 -14.95 14.09 -7.91
C GLY A 102 -14.45 13.09 -6.89
N ASP A 103 -13.41 13.53 -6.17
CA ASP A 103 -13.29 13.39 -4.71
C ASP A 103 -12.46 12.25 -4.14
N GLU A 104 -11.47 12.70 -3.37
CA GLU A 104 -10.41 11.97 -2.69
C GLU A 104 -10.95 11.25 -1.46
N SER A 105 -10.48 10.02 -1.19
CA SER A 105 -9.74 9.71 0.06
C SER A 105 -9.52 8.21 0.26
N ASP A 106 -8.26 7.85 0.04
CA ASP A 106 -7.34 7.13 0.93
C ASP A 106 -7.81 5.90 1.71
N GLU A 107 -7.03 4.83 1.55
CA GLU A 107 -7.41 3.46 1.78
C GLU A 107 -6.20 2.63 2.28
N LYS A 108 -6.28 2.11 3.52
CA LYS A 108 -5.38 1.10 4.14
C LYS A 108 -6.16 -0.19 4.45
N SER A 109 -6.07 -1.21 3.59
CA SER A 109 -5.48 -2.55 3.75
C SER A 109 -5.84 -3.24 5.06
N ALA A 110 -6.93 -4.03 4.99
CA ALA A 110 -7.38 -4.95 6.01
C ALA A 110 -6.65 -6.30 5.88
N ASP A 111 -6.14 -6.77 7.02
CA ASP A 111 -5.61 -8.11 7.28
C ASP A 111 -6.78 -8.96 7.78
N SER A 112 -7.07 -10.04 7.07
CA SER A 112 -8.22 -10.92 7.27
C SER A 112 -7.98 -11.88 8.43
N GLY A 113 -8.38 -11.46 9.63
CA GLY A 113 -8.62 -12.33 10.78
C GLY A 113 -10.10 -12.72 10.84
N GLU A 114 -10.36 -14.01 10.91
CA GLU A 114 -11.68 -14.63 11.09
C GLU A 114 -12.28 -14.18 12.44
N VAL A 115 -13.24 -13.26 12.41
CA VAL A 115 -13.92 -12.75 13.62
C VAL A 115 -15.25 -13.48 13.78
N SER A 116 -15.25 -14.45 14.69
CA SER A 116 -16.43 -14.93 15.41
C SER A 116 -17.35 -13.74 15.74
N THR A 117 -18.54 -13.71 15.15
CA THR A 117 -19.61 -12.73 15.40
C THR A 117 -20.18 -12.97 16.80
N ARG A 118 -19.38 -12.71 17.84
CA ARG A 118 -19.89 -12.52 19.18
C ARG A 118 -20.64 -11.20 19.16
N LYS A 119 -21.97 -11.26 19.16
CA LYS A 119 -22.85 -10.18 19.60
C LYS A 119 -22.22 -9.61 20.86
N ARG A 120 -21.56 -8.46 20.75
CA ARG A 120 -21.08 -7.71 21.90
C ARG A 120 -22.34 -7.21 22.57
N HIS A 121 -22.84 -7.96 23.54
CA HIS A 121 -23.67 -7.38 24.59
C HIS A 121 -22.83 -6.23 25.13
N ALA A 122 -23.20 -5.00 24.77
CA ALA A 122 -22.56 -3.82 25.28
C ALA A 122 -22.67 -3.93 26.80
N ALA A 123 -21.53 -4.17 27.46
CA ALA A 123 -21.47 -4.06 28.90
C ALA A 123 -22.03 -2.67 29.22
N PRO A 124 -23.10 -2.58 30.03
CA PRO A 124 -23.67 -1.30 30.39
C PRO A 124 -22.54 -0.44 30.93
N LEU A 125 -22.43 0.78 30.41
CA LEU A 125 -21.48 1.77 30.91
C LEU A 125 -21.59 1.77 32.44
N PRO A 126 -20.48 1.62 33.19
CA PRO A 126 -20.52 1.63 34.64
C PRO A 126 -21.27 2.90 35.07
N SER A 127 -22.37 2.68 35.79
CA SER A 127 -23.25 3.75 36.23
C SER A 127 -22.42 4.78 36.99
N GLN A 128 -22.53 6.06 36.63
CA GLN A 128 -21.78 7.13 37.28
C GLN A 128 -22.20 7.34 38.76
N LYS A 129 -23.13 6.53 39.29
CA LYS A 129 -23.64 6.65 40.66
C LYS A 129 -22.95 5.74 41.68
N ASP A 130 -22.10 4.79 41.24
CA ASP A 130 -21.47 3.81 42.16
C ASP A 130 -19.99 4.11 42.49
N LEU A 131 -19.44 5.25 42.04
CA LEU A 131 -18.02 5.61 42.25
C LEU A 131 -17.75 6.51 43.49
N GLU A 132 -18.77 6.88 44.28
CA GLU A 132 -18.57 7.84 45.38
C GLU A 132 -18.20 7.23 46.75
N LYS A 133 -18.15 5.90 46.93
CA LYS A 133 -17.99 5.34 48.29
C LYS A 133 -16.99 4.19 48.50
N VAL A 134 -15.89 4.07 47.76
CA VAL A 134 -14.73 3.31 48.27
C VAL A 134 -13.41 3.87 47.74
N VAL A 135 -12.90 4.93 48.37
CA VAL A 135 -11.50 5.33 48.23
C VAL A 135 -10.84 5.17 49.60
N PRO A 136 -10.05 4.11 49.86
CA PRO A 136 -9.15 4.10 51.00
C PRO A 136 -8.20 5.31 50.87
N LYS A 137 -8.28 6.18 51.85
CA LYS A 137 -7.58 7.46 51.97
C LYS A 137 -6.12 7.23 52.41
N THR A 138 -5.37 6.47 51.64
CA THR A 138 -3.90 6.39 51.74
C THR A 138 -3.33 6.60 50.36
N ARG A 139 -3.60 7.78 49.78
CA ARG A 139 -2.84 8.26 48.63
C ARG A 139 -1.50 8.69 49.18
N ASP A 140 -0.52 7.79 49.12
CA ASP A 140 0.89 8.15 49.22
C ASP A 140 1.13 9.28 48.23
N VAL A 141 1.29 10.49 48.77
CA VAL A 141 1.54 11.71 48.01
C VAL A 141 2.94 11.55 47.44
N GLN A 142 3.04 10.92 46.28
CA GLN A 142 4.30 10.80 45.55
C GLN A 142 4.86 12.20 45.39
N PRO A 143 6.09 12.47 45.87
CA PRO A 143 6.66 13.80 45.83
C PRO A 143 6.68 14.27 44.38
N LYS A 144 6.08 15.43 44.12
CA LYS A 144 6.03 16.04 42.79
C LYS A 144 7.47 16.19 42.31
N ARG A 145 7.88 15.34 41.36
CA ARG A 145 9.22 15.37 40.81
C ARG A 145 9.47 16.73 40.17
N LYS A 146 10.65 17.28 40.43
CA LYS A 146 11.10 18.55 39.85
C LYS A 146 11.01 18.44 38.32
N PRO A 147 10.52 19.48 37.62
CA PRO A 147 10.46 19.46 36.17
C PRO A 147 11.88 19.29 35.61
N LEU A 148 12.11 18.21 34.86
CA LEU A 148 13.41 17.87 34.24
C LEU A 148 13.96 19.05 33.44
N ASN A 149 15.28 19.18 33.35
CA ASN A 149 15.91 20.24 32.58
C ASN A 149 15.59 20.08 31.08
N PHE A 150 15.54 21.18 30.32
CA PHE A 150 15.28 21.17 28.88
C PHE A 150 16.25 20.24 28.13
N ALA A 151 17.53 20.27 28.49
CA ALA A 151 18.56 19.40 27.90
C ALA A 151 18.28 17.91 28.18
N GLU A 152 17.82 17.56 29.38
CA GLU A 152 17.48 16.19 29.77
C GLU A 152 16.23 15.70 29.03
N ARG A 153 15.21 16.56 28.89
CA ARG A 153 14.01 16.24 28.10
C ARG A 153 14.35 16.02 26.63
N ALA A 154 15.25 16.81 26.07
CA ALA A 154 15.70 16.64 24.69
C ALA A 154 16.43 15.30 24.49
N LYS A 155 17.28 14.88 25.44
CA LYS A 155 17.94 13.57 25.40
C LYS A 155 16.93 12.42 25.50
N LEU A 156 16.01 12.46 26.47
CA LEU A 156 14.95 11.46 26.62
C LEU A 156 14.05 11.36 25.38
N ALA A 157 13.76 12.49 24.74
CA ALA A 157 12.98 12.49 23.50
C ALA A 157 13.74 11.86 22.33
N LYS A 158 15.07 12.05 22.24
CA LYS A 158 15.92 11.39 21.24
C LYS A 158 15.99 9.88 21.49
N GLU A 159 16.27 9.47 22.72
CA GLU A 159 16.35 8.06 23.12
C GLU A 159 15.05 7.31 22.82
N ARG A 160 13.90 7.88 23.16
CA ARG A 160 12.59 7.28 22.82
C ARG A 160 12.35 7.14 21.33
N LYS A 161 12.86 8.06 20.51
CA LYS A 161 12.74 7.98 19.05
C LYS A 161 13.66 6.91 18.49
N GLU A 162 14.85 6.77 19.05
CA GLU A 162 15.83 5.74 18.67
C GLU A 162 15.33 4.35 19.04
N GLN A 163 14.87 4.14 20.28
CA GLN A 163 14.26 2.90 20.73
C GLN A 163 13.09 2.48 19.82
N LYS A 164 12.21 3.41 19.45
CA LYS A 164 11.11 3.12 18.51
C LYS A 164 11.60 2.67 17.14
N ARG A 165 12.65 3.32 16.61
CA ARG A 165 13.25 2.92 15.32
C ARG A 165 13.88 1.54 15.42
N GLU A 166 14.58 1.25 16.51
CA GLU A 166 15.18 -0.07 16.75
C GLU A 166 14.13 -1.16 16.89
N GLU A 167 13.05 -0.91 17.64
CA GLU A 167 11.93 -1.85 17.79
C GLU A 167 11.24 -2.12 16.45
N GLU A 168 11.00 -1.09 15.64
CA GLU A 168 10.44 -1.23 14.30
C GLU A 168 11.37 -2.05 13.39
N LEU A 169 12.67 -1.76 13.41
CA LEU A 169 13.66 -2.53 12.64
C LEU A 169 13.72 -3.99 13.10
N LYS A 170 13.75 -4.24 14.41
CA LYS A 170 13.71 -5.60 14.98
C LYS A 170 12.45 -6.34 14.56
N ARG A 171 11.29 -5.71 14.64
CA ARG A 171 10.00 -6.29 14.22
C ARG A 171 10.00 -6.67 12.74
N VAL A 172 10.59 -5.82 11.89
CA VAL A 172 10.71 -6.10 10.44
C VAL A 172 11.67 -7.27 10.19
N GLN A 173 12.80 -7.33 10.90
CA GLN A 173 13.75 -8.44 10.81
C GLN A 173 13.14 -9.75 11.27
N GLU A 174 12.47 -9.77 12.41
CA GLU A 174 11.78 -10.95 12.94
C GLU A 174 10.71 -11.45 11.97
N ARG A 175 9.90 -10.53 11.40
CA ARG A 175 8.91 -10.89 10.38
C ARG A 175 9.56 -11.54 9.17
N ARG A 176 10.68 -11.00 8.69
CA ARG A 176 11.44 -11.55 7.55
C ARG A 176 12.00 -12.94 7.88
N GLN A 177 12.55 -13.13 9.08
CA GLN A 177 13.05 -14.42 9.54
C GLN A 177 11.95 -15.47 9.64
N ARG A 178 10.80 -15.12 10.21
CA ARG A 178 9.64 -16.02 10.32
C ARG A 178 9.12 -16.46 8.96
N LEU A 179 9.06 -15.55 7.99
CA LEU A 179 8.69 -15.88 6.62
C LEU A 179 9.71 -16.82 5.96
N ALA A 180 11.00 -16.53 6.12
CA ALA A 180 12.07 -17.38 5.58
C ALA A 180 12.09 -18.78 6.21
N GLN A 181 11.88 -18.89 7.53
CA GLN A 181 11.77 -20.17 8.22
C GLN A 181 10.55 -20.96 7.74
N SER A 182 9.37 -20.32 7.66
CA SER A 182 8.17 -20.98 7.16
C SER A 182 8.31 -21.46 5.71
N GLN A 183 9.00 -20.70 4.86
CA GLN A 183 9.30 -21.14 3.49
C GLN A 183 10.23 -22.35 3.47
N LYS A 184 11.33 -22.32 4.24
CA LYS A 184 12.25 -23.47 4.37
C LYS A 184 11.53 -24.73 4.83
N GLU A 185 10.65 -24.62 5.83
CA GLU A 185 9.84 -25.74 6.31
C GLU A 185 8.91 -26.30 5.23
N ARG A 186 8.25 -25.41 4.45
CA ARG A 186 7.38 -25.83 3.33
C ARG A 186 8.17 -26.56 2.25
N GLU A 187 9.36 -26.07 1.91
CA GLU A 187 10.24 -26.69 0.93
C GLU A 187 10.72 -28.06 1.41
N GLN A 188 11.14 -28.18 2.67
CA GLN A 188 11.54 -29.46 3.26
C GLN A 188 10.38 -30.47 3.27
N LYS A 189 9.16 -30.04 3.64
CA LYS A 189 7.95 -30.87 3.59
C LYS A 189 7.59 -31.26 2.16
N LYS A 190 7.73 -30.35 1.19
CA LYS A 190 7.51 -30.65 -0.22
C LYS A 190 8.50 -31.71 -0.70
N LEU A 191 9.78 -31.57 -0.36
CA LEU A 191 10.83 -32.53 -0.73
C LEU A 191 10.60 -33.90 -0.10
N SER A 192 10.16 -33.97 1.16
CA SER A 192 9.87 -35.26 1.80
C SER A 192 8.67 -35.96 1.15
N LEU A 193 7.62 -35.22 0.81
CA LEU A 193 6.42 -35.73 0.14
C LEU A 193 6.63 -36.09 -1.34
N GLN A 194 7.60 -35.46 -2.01
CA GLN A 194 7.92 -35.72 -3.41
C GLN A 194 8.67 -37.05 -3.62
N LYS A 195 9.23 -37.65 -2.57
CA LYS A 195 9.96 -38.93 -2.65
C LYS A 195 9.05 -40.04 -3.18
N ARG A 196 9.57 -40.80 -4.15
CA ARG A 196 8.91 -41.97 -4.76
C ARG A 196 9.74 -43.23 -4.54
N THR A 197 9.06 -44.37 -4.41
CA THR A 197 9.69 -45.69 -4.33
C THR A 197 10.21 -46.14 -5.69
N ARG A 198 10.99 -47.22 -5.74
CA ARG A 198 11.53 -47.79 -6.99
C ARG A 198 10.45 -48.12 -8.03
N ARG A 199 9.22 -48.43 -7.59
CA ARG A 199 8.05 -48.69 -8.46
C ARG A 199 7.25 -47.43 -8.82
N GLY A 200 7.71 -46.24 -8.42
CA GLY A 200 7.05 -44.96 -8.72
C GLY A 200 5.93 -44.55 -7.76
N GLN A 201 5.58 -45.40 -6.78
CA GLN A 201 4.58 -45.06 -5.76
C GLN A 201 5.12 -43.98 -4.82
N PRO A 202 4.30 -43.04 -4.36
CA PRO A 202 4.74 -42.05 -3.36
C PRO A 202 5.16 -42.76 -2.07
N VAL A 203 6.27 -42.32 -1.47
CA VAL A 203 6.69 -42.84 -0.16
C VAL A 203 5.67 -42.39 0.88
N MET A 204 4.97 -43.35 1.50
CA MET A 204 3.84 -43.05 2.40
C MET A 204 4.26 -42.62 3.81
N GLY A 205 5.48 -42.92 4.25
CA GLY A 205 5.96 -42.62 5.61
C GLY A 205 5.70 -41.18 6.08
N PRO A 206 6.11 -40.14 5.32
CA PRO A 206 5.83 -38.75 5.70
C PRO A 206 4.33 -38.45 5.84
N LYS A 207 3.50 -38.97 4.94
CA LYS A 207 2.03 -38.78 4.99
C LYS A 207 1.39 -39.50 6.17
N ILE A 208 1.90 -40.68 6.53
CA ILE A 208 1.44 -41.44 7.69
C ILE A 208 1.74 -40.68 8.98
N ASN A 209 2.95 -40.11 9.12
CA ASN A 209 3.29 -39.29 10.28
C ASN A 209 2.40 -38.06 10.42
N ASP A 210 2.16 -37.33 9.31
CA ASP A 210 1.23 -36.19 9.31
C ASP A 210 -0.19 -36.59 9.76
N LEU A 211 -0.63 -37.81 9.43
CA LEU A 211 -1.92 -38.34 9.86
C LEU A 211 -1.92 -38.70 11.35
N LEU A 212 -0.87 -39.38 11.83
CA LEU A 212 -0.72 -39.75 13.24
C LEU A 212 -0.66 -38.52 14.15
N ASP A 213 0.06 -37.48 13.75
CA ASP A 213 0.15 -36.23 14.53
C ASP A 213 -1.20 -35.52 14.60
N LYS A 214 -2.01 -35.53 13.53
CA LYS A 214 -3.38 -35.00 13.57
C LYS A 214 -4.28 -35.79 14.51
N ILE A 215 -4.17 -37.12 14.52
CA ILE A 215 -4.93 -37.97 15.44
C ILE A 215 -4.53 -37.66 16.90
N ARG A 216 -3.24 -37.46 17.17
CA ARG A 216 -2.74 -37.09 18.51
C ARG A 216 -3.20 -35.70 18.96
N GLN A 217 -3.39 -34.76 18.05
CA GLN A 217 -3.84 -33.39 18.37
C GLN A 217 -5.35 -33.29 18.60
N ASN A 218 -6.12 -34.25 18.08
CA ASN A 218 -7.59 -34.26 18.15
C ASN A 218 -8.16 -35.14 19.28
N ASN A 219 -7.30 -35.87 20.00
CA ASN A 219 -7.62 -36.63 21.21
C ASN A 219 -7.14 -35.86 22.45
#